data_AF-A0A0B7MVA3-F1
#
_entry.id   AF-A0A0B7MVA3-F1
#
_cell.length_a   1.000
_cell.length_b   1.000
_cell.length_c   1.000
_cell.angle_alpha   90.00
_cell.angle_beta   90.00
_cell.angle_gamma   90.00
#
_symmetry.space_group_name_H-M   'P 1'
#
loop_
_entity.id
_entity.type
_entity.pdbx_description
1 polymer ?
#
loop_
_entity_poly.entity_id
_entity_poly.type
_entity_poly.pdbx_seq_one_letter_code
_entity_poly.pdbx_strand_id
1 'polypeptide(L)'
;MIKNVHRQNKLDERYEGPYVIHNITDKGSYVLADKTGALLSRDVPTHHIIYKAAANPKPTTVDDFSKDHYEIQAVIDHKGTPGNYLYRVHWKGFDDPSEDTWEPVENFDSTKHIELYWGRRQGAQAVGKRRKAPKTVNMRRSTT
;
A
#
# COMPACT_ATOMS: atom_id res chain seq x y z
N MET A 1 -4.66 11.51 7.40
CA MET A 1 -5.29 10.19 7.65
C MET A 1 -6.74 10.40 8.02
N ILE A 2 -7.60 9.40 7.86
CA ILE A 2 -9.00 9.49 8.29
C ILE A 2 -9.39 8.31 9.17
N LYS A 3 -10.43 8.47 9.99
CA LYS A 3 -10.96 7.41 10.85
C LYS A 3 -11.46 6.24 10.00
N ASN A 4 -10.97 5.04 10.29
CA ASN A 4 -11.43 3.83 9.61
C ASN A 4 -12.82 3.45 10.14
N VAL A 5 -13.84 3.74 9.34
CA VAL A 5 -15.25 3.44 9.67
C VAL A 5 -15.57 1.94 9.46
N HIS A 6 -14.76 1.23 8.67
CA HIS A 6 -14.95 -0.18 8.35
C HIS A 6 -14.24 -1.13 9.32
N ARG A 7 -13.56 -0.59 10.34
CA ARG A 7 -12.86 -1.33 11.39
C ARG A 7 -13.80 -2.31 12.10
N GLN A 8 -13.53 -3.62 12.02
CA GLN A 8 -14.34 -4.65 12.66
C GLN A 8 -13.73 -5.11 13.99
N ASN A 9 -12.41 -5.18 14.07
CA ASN A 9 -11.68 -5.73 15.21
C ASN A 9 -10.82 -4.68 15.93
N LYS A 10 -10.47 -4.97 17.19
CA LYS A 10 -9.58 -4.10 17.98
C LYS A 10 -8.15 -4.08 17.45
N LEU A 11 -7.73 -5.12 16.72
CA LEU A 11 -6.43 -5.20 16.08
C LEU A 11 -6.36 -4.44 14.75
N ASP A 12 -7.50 -4.14 14.13
CA ASP A 12 -7.55 -3.41 12.88
C ASP A 12 -7.11 -1.95 13.07
N GLU A 13 -6.48 -1.41 12.03
CA GLU A 13 -6.00 -0.03 11.96
C GLU A 13 -7.15 0.95 12.26
N ARG A 14 -6.96 1.79 13.28
CA ARG A 14 -7.96 2.78 13.71
C ARG A 14 -8.16 3.90 12.68
N TYR A 15 -7.12 4.21 11.93
CA TYR A 15 -7.12 5.24 10.91
C TYR A 15 -6.63 4.62 9.61
N GLU A 16 -7.26 5.00 8.51
CA GLU A 16 -6.88 4.60 7.17
C GLU A 16 -6.15 5.75 6.46
N GLY A 17 -5.24 5.35 5.57
CA GLY A 17 -4.53 6.14 4.57
C GLY A 17 -3.66 7.29 5.09
N PRO A 18 -2.60 7.67 4.36
CA PRO A 18 -2.39 9.07 4.05
C PRO A 18 -3.41 9.52 2.98
N TYR A 19 -3.95 10.73 3.13
CA TYR A 19 -4.87 11.35 2.18
C TYR A 19 -4.52 12.82 2.05
N VAL A 20 -4.75 13.37 0.86
CA VAL A 20 -4.58 14.80 0.57
C VAL A 20 -5.97 15.44 0.45
N ILE A 21 -6.12 16.66 0.96
CA ILE A 21 -7.36 17.42 0.82
C ILE A 21 -7.42 17.92 -0.63
N HIS A 22 -8.44 17.49 -1.37
CA HIS A 22 -8.68 17.95 -2.73
C HIS A 22 -9.59 19.19 -2.73
N ASN A 23 -10.70 19.14 -1.97
CA ASN A 23 -11.64 20.25 -1.90
C ASN A 23 -12.37 20.30 -0.54
N ILE A 24 -12.95 21.46 -0.23
CA ILE A 24 -13.85 21.70 0.90
C ILE A 24 -15.23 22.02 0.30
N THR A 25 -16.22 21.23 0.68
CA THR A 25 -17.61 21.48 0.30
C THR A 25 -18.17 22.70 1.03
N ASP A 26 -19.20 23.34 0.49
CA ASP A 26 -19.87 24.48 1.14
C ASP A 26 -20.42 24.16 2.55
N LYS A 27 -20.62 22.87 2.83
CA LYS A 27 -21.10 22.34 4.12
C LYS A 27 -19.96 22.06 5.12
N GLY A 28 -18.72 22.40 4.78
CA GLY A 28 -17.54 22.19 5.63
C GLY A 28 -17.05 20.73 5.71
N SER A 29 -17.55 19.84 4.85
CA SER A 29 -17.01 18.48 4.68
C SER A 29 -15.89 18.48 3.64
N TYR A 30 -14.99 17.51 3.71
CA TYR A 30 -13.80 17.45 2.85
C TYR A 30 -13.91 16.34 1.81
N VAL A 31 -13.55 16.67 0.57
CA VAL A 31 -13.29 15.69 -0.48
C VAL A 31 -11.80 15.39 -0.45
N LEU A 32 -11.46 14.12 -0.29
CA LEU A 32 -10.08 13.67 -0.16
C LEU A 32 -9.65 12.90 -1.39
N ALA A 33 -8.39 13.06 -1.78
CA ALA A 33 -7.72 12.26 -2.79
C ALA A 33 -6.80 11.24 -2.11
N ASP A 34 -6.76 10.03 -2.65
CA ASP A 34 -5.75 9.04 -2.32
C ASP A 34 -4.39 9.38 -2.95
N LYS A 35 -3.40 8.51 -2.72
CA LYS A 35 -2.03 8.67 -3.24
C LYS A 35 -1.92 8.62 -4.76
N THR A 36 -2.90 8.02 -5.43
CA THR A 36 -2.96 7.93 -6.90
C THR A 36 -3.67 9.14 -7.51
N GLY A 37 -4.19 10.04 -6.67
CA GLY A 37 -5.03 11.15 -7.07
C GLY A 37 -6.51 10.76 -7.31
N ALA A 38 -6.88 9.51 -7.06
CA ALA A 38 -8.26 9.09 -7.12
C ALA A 38 -9.04 9.68 -5.94
N LEU A 39 -10.20 10.27 -6.24
CA LEU A 39 -11.05 10.88 -5.24
C LEU A 39 -11.78 9.80 -4.44
N LEU A 40 -11.87 9.99 -3.12
CA LEU A 40 -12.73 9.18 -2.29
C LEU A 40 -14.18 9.40 -2.71
N SER A 41 -14.93 8.31 -2.82
CA SER A 41 -16.34 8.35 -3.21
C SER A 41 -17.26 9.01 -2.17
N ARG A 42 -16.74 9.35 -0.99
CA ARG A 42 -17.48 9.92 0.13
C ARG A 42 -16.86 11.22 0.61
N ASP A 43 -17.72 12.11 1.08
CA ASP A 43 -17.32 13.27 1.85
C ASP A 43 -16.89 12.85 3.26
N VAL A 44 -15.79 13.45 3.75
CA VAL A 44 -15.25 13.16 5.07
C VAL A 44 -15.50 14.36 5.99
N PRO A 45 -16.23 14.18 7.11
CA PRO A 45 -16.45 15.24 8.07
C PRO A 45 -15.15 15.55 8.83
N THR A 46 -14.98 16.80 9.28
CA THR A 46 -13.76 17.28 9.94
C THR A 46 -13.30 16.39 11.10
N HIS A 47 -14.22 15.91 11.95
CA HIS A 47 -13.88 15.09 13.11
C HIS A 47 -13.37 13.67 12.74
N HIS A 48 -13.51 13.26 11.48
CA HIS A 48 -12.90 12.02 11.00
C HIS A 48 -11.48 12.24 10.48
N ILE A 49 -11.03 13.48 10.30
CA ILE A 49 -9.72 13.79 9.77
C ILE A 49 -8.73 13.92 10.91
N ILE A 50 -7.64 13.16 10.81
CA ILE A 50 -6.47 13.32 11.67
C ILE A 50 -5.34 13.89 10.83
N TYR A 51 -5.00 15.14 11.14
CA TYR A 51 -3.84 15.84 10.59
C TYR A 51 -2.65 15.72 11.55
N LYS A 52 -1.59 15.03 11.12
CA LYS A 52 -0.34 14.94 11.88
C LYS A 52 0.59 16.08 11.47
N ALA A 53 0.37 17.27 12.00
CA ALA A 53 1.14 18.48 11.67
C ALA A 53 2.65 18.32 11.89
N ALA A 54 3.06 17.64 12.96
CA ALA A 54 4.49 17.44 13.27
C ALA A 54 5.23 16.55 12.25
N ALA A 55 4.50 15.65 11.56
CA ALA A 55 5.08 14.78 10.54
C ALA A 55 5.09 15.43 9.15
N ASN A 56 4.25 16.46 8.93
CA ASN A 56 4.06 17.12 7.65
C ASN A 56 4.31 18.63 7.78
N PRO A 57 5.59 19.06 7.86
CA PRO A 57 5.94 20.47 8.02
C PRO A 57 5.67 21.30 6.76
N LYS A 58 5.58 20.66 5.59
CA LYS A 58 5.25 21.29 4.31
C LYS A 58 3.96 20.66 3.76
N PRO A 59 3.00 21.47 3.28
CA PRO A 59 1.86 20.95 2.54
C PRO A 59 2.37 20.30 1.24
N THR A 60 2.23 18.97 1.15
CA THR A 60 2.61 18.18 -0.02
C THR A 60 1.42 18.14 -0.98
N THR A 61 1.68 18.41 -2.26
CA THR A 61 0.64 18.27 -3.30
C THR A 61 0.40 16.80 -3.63
N VAL A 62 -0.73 16.48 -4.26
CA VAL A 62 -1.00 15.11 -4.76
C VAL A 62 0.08 14.68 -5.75
N ASP A 63 0.51 15.59 -6.63
CA ASP A 63 1.54 15.32 -7.64
C ASP A 63 2.88 14.97 -6.99
N ASP A 64 3.31 15.74 -5.98
CA ASP A 64 4.55 15.46 -5.26
C ASP A 64 4.47 14.13 -4.49
N PHE A 65 3.34 13.87 -3.84
CA PHE A 65 3.14 12.61 -3.11
C PHE A 65 3.18 11.41 -4.05
N SER A 66 2.53 11.50 -5.22
CA SER A 66 2.46 10.40 -6.19
C SER A 66 3.79 10.08 -6.89
N LYS A 67 4.69 11.07 -7.05
CA LYS A 67 6.00 10.87 -7.71
C LYS A 67 6.98 10.03 -6.89
N ASP A 68 6.88 10.12 -5.57
CA ASP A 68 7.78 9.43 -4.64
C ASP A 68 7.21 8.09 -4.14
N HIS A 69 5.93 7.81 -4.39
CA HIS A 69 5.26 6.61 -3.88
C HIS A 69 4.70 5.75 -5.01
N TYR A 70 5.13 4.49 -5.03
CA TYR A 70 4.76 3.53 -6.07
C TYR A 70 3.97 2.35 -5.47
N GLU A 71 3.08 1.76 -6.26
CA GLU A 71 2.34 0.57 -5.83
C GLU A 71 3.15 -0.70 -6.11
N ILE A 72 3.27 -1.54 -5.08
CA ILE A 72 3.91 -2.83 -5.19
C ILE A 72 2.86 -3.92 -5.38
N GLN A 73 3.19 -4.94 -6.15
CA GLN A 73 2.36 -6.13 -6.31
C GLN A 73 2.68 -7.18 -5.25
N ALA A 74 3.98 -7.42 -4.98
CA ALA A 74 4.40 -8.36 -3.96
C ALA A 74 5.88 -8.15 -3.58
N VAL A 75 6.21 -8.50 -2.33
CA VAL A 75 7.59 -8.83 -1.96
C VAL A 75 7.88 -10.27 -2.37
N ILE A 76 8.90 -10.45 -3.19
CA ILE A 76 9.25 -11.75 -3.80
C ILE A 76 10.45 -12.41 -3.13
N ASP A 77 11.37 -11.64 -2.57
CA ASP A 77 12.54 -12.18 -1.86
C ASP A 77 13.06 -11.23 -0.78
N HIS A 78 14.00 -11.72 0.05
CA HIS A 78 14.74 -10.91 1.01
C HIS A 78 16.24 -11.31 1.03
N LYS A 79 17.11 -10.36 1.41
CA LYS A 79 18.54 -10.60 1.64
C LYS A 79 19.01 -9.78 2.84
N GLY A 80 20.14 -10.15 3.42
CA GLY A 80 20.73 -9.46 4.57
C GLY A 80 20.63 -10.26 5.87
N THR A 81 20.88 -9.58 6.98
CA THR A 81 20.88 -10.19 8.33
C THR A 81 19.60 -9.84 9.08
N PRO A 82 19.24 -10.62 10.12
CA PRO A 82 18.11 -10.29 10.99
C PRO A 82 18.22 -8.85 11.51
N GLY A 83 17.20 -8.04 11.23
CA GLY A 83 17.16 -6.62 11.59
C GLY A 83 17.62 -5.66 10.48
N ASN A 84 18.34 -6.13 9.46
CA ASN A 84 18.81 -5.33 8.32
C ASN A 84 18.47 -6.03 7.00
N TYR A 85 17.19 -6.38 6.83
CA TYR A 85 16.72 -7.02 5.61
C TYR A 85 16.45 -6.01 4.51
N LEU A 86 16.92 -6.31 3.31
CA LEU A 86 16.46 -5.70 2.08
C LEU A 86 15.46 -6.66 1.43
N TYR A 87 14.36 -6.11 0.92
CA TYR A 87 13.27 -6.85 0.30
C TYR A 87 13.26 -6.59 -1.19
N ARG A 88 13.20 -7.66 -2.00
CA ARG A 88 13.03 -7.54 -3.44
C ARG A 88 11.55 -7.30 -3.75
N VAL A 89 11.28 -6.13 -4.30
CA VAL A 89 9.94 -5.62 -4.59
C VAL A 89 9.61 -5.86 -6.05
N HIS A 90 8.45 -6.48 -6.28
CA HIS A 90 7.83 -6.55 -7.60
C HIS A 90 6.80 -5.43 -7.73
N TRP A 91 7.01 -4.52 -8.68
CA TRP A 91 6.20 -3.33 -8.89
C TRP A 91 4.93 -3.64 -9.66
N LYS A 92 3.80 -3.06 -9.25
CA LYS A 92 2.52 -3.29 -9.92
C LYS A 92 2.53 -2.65 -11.31
N GLY A 93 2.20 -3.43 -12.34
CA GLY A 93 2.18 -2.98 -13.72
C GLY A 93 3.51 -3.12 -14.46
N PHE A 94 4.56 -3.60 -13.78
CA PHE A 94 5.85 -3.94 -14.37
C PHE A 94 6.02 -5.47 -14.32
N ASP A 95 5.65 -6.15 -15.40
CA ASP A 95 5.67 -7.62 -15.45
C ASP A 95 7.08 -8.21 -15.61
N ASP A 96 8.07 -7.39 -15.99
CA ASP A 96 9.46 -7.84 -16.16
C ASP A 96 10.18 -7.91 -14.80
N PRO A 97 10.66 -9.09 -14.37
CA PRO A 97 11.44 -9.22 -13.13
C PRO A 97 12.75 -8.44 -13.11
N SER A 98 13.24 -7.91 -14.25
CA SER A 98 14.41 -7.04 -14.27
C SER A 98 14.15 -5.67 -13.63
N GLU A 99 12.90 -5.23 -13.58
CA GLU A 99 12.49 -3.95 -12.98
C GLU A 99 12.35 -4.05 -11.46
N ASP A 100 12.49 -5.25 -10.88
CA ASP A 100 12.41 -5.46 -9.44
C ASP A 100 13.60 -4.81 -8.72
N THR A 101 13.32 -3.99 -7.72
CA THR A 101 14.35 -3.32 -6.91
C THR A 101 14.45 -3.90 -5.51
N TRP A 102 15.58 -3.66 -4.84
CA TRP A 102 15.82 -4.08 -3.46
C TRP A 102 15.60 -2.89 -2.52
N GLU A 103 14.51 -2.90 -1.79
CA GLU A 103 14.11 -1.81 -0.91
C GLU A 103 14.31 -2.18 0.58
N PRO A 104 14.79 -1.25 1.41
CA PRO A 104 14.87 -1.43 2.85
C PRO A 104 13.47 -1.31 3.50
N VAL A 105 13.31 -1.80 4.74
CA VAL A 105 12.00 -1.82 5.42
C VAL A 105 11.43 -0.42 5.62
N GLU A 106 12.29 0.58 5.75
CA GLU A 106 11.98 1.99 5.94
C GLU A 106 11.28 2.60 4.72
N ASN A 107 11.45 2.03 3.53
CA ASN A 107 10.81 2.51 2.29
C ASN A 107 9.37 2.01 2.12
N PHE A 108 8.88 1.14 3.02
CA PHE A 108 7.52 0.60 2.95
C PHE A 108 6.56 1.41 3.82
N ASP A 109 5.51 1.96 3.21
CA ASP A 109 4.40 2.59 3.93
C ASP A 109 3.62 1.62 4.85
N SER A 110 3.69 0.32 4.56
CA SER A 110 2.96 -0.72 5.28
C SER A 110 3.73 -2.04 5.31
N THR A 111 3.74 -2.69 6.47
CA THR A 111 4.37 -4.00 6.69
C THR A 111 3.55 -5.16 6.11
N LYS A 112 2.31 -4.94 5.65
CA LYS A 112 1.41 -5.99 5.17
C LYS A 112 2.04 -6.89 4.10
N HIS A 113 2.71 -6.31 3.11
CA HIS A 113 3.33 -7.09 2.03
C HIS A 113 4.52 -7.93 2.53
N ILE A 114 5.25 -7.43 3.54
CA ILE A 114 6.35 -8.13 4.20
C ILE A 114 5.79 -9.27 5.05
N GLU A 115 4.73 -9.03 5.83
CA GLU A 115 4.04 -10.05 6.62
C GLU A 115 3.49 -11.17 5.73
N LEU A 116 2.85 -10.82 4.60
CA LEU A 116 2.39 -11.80 3.61
C LEU A 116 3.55 -12.62 3.04
N TYR A 117 4.70 -11.99 2.76
CA TYR A 117 5.90 -12.68 2.30
C TYR A 117 6.41 -13.70 3.33
N TRP A 118 6.58 -13.28 4.58
CA TRP A 118 7.05 -14.17 5.66
C TRP A 118 6.03 -15.26 5.98
N GLY A 119 4.73 -14.98 5.95
CA GLY A 119 3.68 -15.98 6.13
C GLY A 119 3.74 -17.07 5.06
N ARG A 120 3.94 -16.70 3.79
CA ARG A 120 4.17 -17.67 2.70
C ARG A 120 5.42 -18.51 2.93
N ARG A 121 6.50 -17.90 3.41
CA ARG A 121 7.79 -18.57 3.61
C ARG A 121 7.82 -19.47 4.84
N GLN A 122 7.24 -19.07 5.97
CA GLN A 122 7.11 -19.91 7.16
C GLN A 122 6.19 -21.11 6.89
N GLY A 123 5.10 -20.91 6.15
CA GLY A 123 4.26 -21.99 5.65
C GLY A 123 5.00 -22.93 4.69
N ALA A 124 5.94 -22.41 3.88
CA ALA A 124 6.80 -23.21 3.00
C ALA A 124 7.96 -23.91 3.73
N GLN A 125 8.43 -23.40 4.88
CA GLN A 125 9.41 -24.08 5.73
C GLN A 125 8.79 -25.23 6.52
N ALA A 126 7.52 -25.10 6.93
CA ALA A 126 6.77 -26.19 7.56
C ALA A 126 6.40 -27.32 6.58
N VAL A 127 6.39 -27.05 5.27
CA VAL A 127 6.02 -28.00 4.22
C VAL A 127 7.07 -27.96 3.11
N GLY A 128 8.14 -28.74 3.25
CA GLY A 128 9.30 -28.80 2.33
C GLY A 128 9.02 -29.26 0.90
N LYS A 129 8.07 -28.64 0.19
CA LYS A 129 7.84 -28.82 -1.25
C LYS A 129 7.44 -27.49 -1.89
N ARG A 130 8.34 -26.98 -2.76
CA ARG A 130 8.14 -25.86 -3.68
C ARG A 130 6.75 -25.96 -4.34
N ARG A 131 5.82 -25.08 -3.94
CA ARG A 131 4.59 -24.84 -4.72
C ARG A 131 4.92 -23.78 -5.76
N LYS A 132 4.75 -24.12 -7.05
CA LYS A 132 4.87 -23.17 -8.17
C LYS A 132 3.91 -22.00 -7.95
N ALA A 133 4.32 -20.81 -8.42
CA ALA A 133 3.49 -19.61 -8.40
C ALA A 133 2.08 -19.89 -8.96
N PRO A 134 1.03 -19.30 -8.39
CA PRO A 134 -0.33 -19.48 -8.90
C PRO A 134 -0.42 -18.98 -10.34
N LYS A 135 -1.00 -19.81 -11.23
CA LYS A 135 -1.31 -19.41 -12.61
C LYS A 135 -2.33 -18.27 -12.58
N THR A 136 -2.13 -17.28 -13.45
CA THR A 136 -3.00 -16.13 -13.61
C THR A 136 -4.44 -16.57 -13.94
N VAL A 137 -5.40 -16.00 -13.20
CA VAL A 137 -6.83 -16.16 -13.48
C VAL A 137 -7.22 -14.96 -14.33
N ASN A 138 -7.14 -15.07 -15.66
CA ASN A 138 -7.99 -14.34 -16.62
C ASN A 138 -7.59 -14.70 -18.06
N MET A 139 -8.41 -15.52 -18.72
CA MET A 139 -8.41 -15.66 -20.17
C MET A 139 -9.43 -14.70 -20.77
N ARG A 140 -8.99 -13.74 -21.59
CA ARG A 140 -9.88 -12.98 -22.46
C ARG A 140 -10.28 -13.90 -23.62
N ARG A 141 -11.58 -14.10 -23.83
CA ARG A 141 -12.09 -14.76 -25.04
C ARG A 141 -12.07 -13.76 -26.19
N SER A 142 -11.25 -14.02 -27.20
CA SER A 142 -11.34 -13.36 -28.50
C SER A 142 -12.37 -14.11 -29.33
N THR A 143 -13.50 -13.49 -29.64
CA THR A 143 -14.50 -14.03 -30.56
C THR A 143 -14.14 -13.60 -31.98
N THR A 144 -14.12 -14.55 -32.92
CA THR A 144 -14.29 -14.31 -34.37
C THR A 144 -15.65 -14.87 -34.74
#